data_AF-A0A1H0U601-F1
#
_entry.id   AF-A0A1H0U601-F1
#
_cell.length_a   1.000
_cell.length_b   1.000
_cell.length_c   1.000
_cell.angle_alpha   90.00
_cell.angle_beta   90.00
_cell.angle_gamma   90.00
#
_symmetry.space_group_name_H-M   'P 1'
#
loop_
_entity.id
_entity.type
_entity.pdbx_description
1 polymer ?
#
loop_
_entity_poly.entity_id
_entity_poly.type
_entity_poly.pdbx_seq_one_letter_code
_entity_poly.pdbx_strand_id
1 'polypeptide(L)'
;MEIKKNSHVERLVNFIPFGPGISEIVTELQKETQKLDIKTQAIDFVTKIVKEKSKALIVLTGNAGHGKTYICQKILMSVLGMSDQDAKKALRNQHLGDRGLESPTSSCDTIRIFKDMSELDSKTAALCLHESLDQNRCVTIACVNEGKLREILSIDNADEYPNLNKINCALASCVDEGFTGFEDELFFVNLNFQSVVANGRNSKKSFLEEAFQSWLNDERSWSSCKDCIAMAQGCPIYNNRNLLTMKASGESGAIGEKRARGIIHLFKMAELFGQTITVREMLIVLAYIVTGHLDCSKVHERFNKQKKQGWQSEFAFYHNVFAENLQESQLDKVPLLRCFRKFDPSRIARREVDDRFILGFDIDTKQSDLFFIYKDDCYNALEQGTGLLVTSSGSEAGSEEADLMLQAIKRLRRRDFFDLWTLESLSEVQELKERAKRIGYSSLADMVWLTTRSKDEDKQRLVRIKNDIVAGLHAIQGLSPWNEKTNLLVTHPAFARLQRKVNLINGTVTADKIKFLKRCEVWERKLASDRLGLIGVDDTVDYIEREVVLSVEDEELPLNLERFEYLRKAGLGYLSRVFFQTDIRRILNFLAKVAVKIEQKDDSNNIIISTPEKQYQLAISEGLIQ
;
A
#
# COMPACT_ATOMS: atom_id res chain seq x y z
N MET A 1 24.05 -30.97 20.19
CA MET A 1 23.53 -29.65 19.77
C MET A 1 23.21 -28.85 21.02
N GLU A 2 23.50 -27.55 21.01
CA GLU A 2 23.29 -26.66 22.16
C GLU A 2 22.14 -25.68 21.92
N ILE A 3 21.60 -25.11 23.00
CA ILE A 3 20.66 -23.99 22.92
C ILE A 3 21.44 -22.74 22.52
N LYS A 4 21.12 -22.16 21.35
CA LYS A 4 21.74 -20.93 20.85
C LYS A 4 20.68 -19.85 20.64
N LYS A 5 20.95 -18.63 21.12
CA LYS A 5 20.16 -17.44 20.76
C LYS A 5 20.80 -16.74 19.58
N ASN A 6 19.98 -16.22 18.68
CA ASN A 6 20.45 -15.53 17.48
C ASN A 6 20.17 -14.03 17.59
N SER A 7 21.24 -13.21 17.63
CA SER A 7 21.11 -11.76 17.79
C SER A 7 20.39 -11.07 16.63
N HIS A 8 20.34 -11.68 15.44
CA HIS A 8 19.52 -11.17 14.34
C HIS A 8 18.04 -11.42 14.58
N VAL A 9 17.66 -12.60 15.09
CA VAL A 9 16.27 -12.91 15.47
C VAL A 9 15.79 -11.96 16.57
N GLU A 10 16.59 -11.75 17.63
CA GLU A 10 16.25 -10.81 18.70
C GLU A 10 16.04 -9.39 18.15
N ARG A 11 16.91 -8.94 17.23
CA ARG A 11 16.74 -7.66 16.52
C ARG A 11 15.44 -7.59 15.71
N LEU A 12 15.05 -8.65 15.00
CA LEU A 12 13.78 -8.67 14.26
C LEU A 12 12.59 -8.55 15.21
N VAL A 13 12.61 -9.25 16.35
CA VAL A 13 11.51 -9.22 17.33
C VAL A 13 11.35 -7.82 17.95
N ASN A 14 12.44 -7.07 18.13
CA ASN A 14 12.41 -5.70 18.67
C ASN A 14 11.65 -4.70 17.78
N PHE A 15 11.46 -4.99 16.49
CA PHE A 15 10.58 -4.16 15.67
C PHE A 15 9.12 -4.27 16.12
N ILE A 16 8.69 -5.40 16.69
CA ILE A 16 7.28 -5.75 16.84
C ILE A 16 6.69 -5.13 18.13
N PRO A 17 5.66 -4.26 18.05
CA PRO A 17 5.16 -3.45 19.16
C PRO A 17 4.19 -4.19 20.13
N PHE A 18 4.37 -5.51 20.29
CA PHE A 18 3.51 -6.34 21.14
C PHE A 18 4.10 -6.64 22.52
N GLY A 19 5.40 -6.39 22.72
CA GLY A 19 6.09 -6.60 23.99
C GLY A 19 5.86 -5.50 25.04
N PRO A 20 6.20 -5.76 26.31
CA PRO A 20 6.24 -4.73 27.35
C PRO A 20 7.41 -3.78 27.08
N GLY A 21 7.12 -2.48 26.85
CA GLY A 21 8.16 -1.47 26.57
C GLY A 21 7.94 -0.60 25.33
N ILE A 22 6.70 -0.17 25.04
CA ILE A 22 6.36 0.65 23.85
C ILE A 22 7.19 1.94 23.76
N SER A 23 7.62 2.50 24.89
CA SER A 23 8.46 3.71 24.96
C SER A 23 9.92 3.49 24.54
N GLU A 24 10.49 2.29 24.75
CA GLU A 24 11.88 1.98 24.38
C GLU A 24 12.01 1.60 22.89
N ILE A 25 10.94 1.05 22.30
CA ILE A 25 10.85 0.68 20.89
C ILE A 25 11.14 1.86 19.95
N VAL A 26 10.64 3.07 20.27
CA VAL A 26 10.86 4.26 19.41
C VAL A 26 12.33 4.68 19.39
N THR A 27 13.05 4.52 20.50
CA THR A 27 14.46 4.90 20.64
C THR A 27 15.41 3.81 20.12
N GLU A 28 15.05 2.53 20.25
CA GLU A 28 15.82 1.40 19.72
C GLU A 28 15.65 1.26 18.19
N LEU A 29 14.45 1.45 17.64
CA LEU A 29 14.23 1.48 16.18
C LEU A 29 15.09 2.52 15.46
N GLN A 30 15.41 3.64 16.14
CA GLN A 30 16.32 4.68 15.63
C GLN A 30 17.80 4.29 15.74
N LYS A 31 18.16 3.41 16.68
CA LYS A 31 19.51 2.84 16.76
C LYS A 31 19.68 1.69 15.75
N GLU A 32 18.64 0.95 15.38
CA GLU A 32 18.81 -0.39 14.78
C GLU A 32 18.48 -0.52 13.28
N THR A 33 17.94 0.50 12.63
CA THR A 33 17.94 0.61 11.14
C THR A 33 19.35 0.61 10.52
N GLN A 34 20.40 0.64 11.35
CA GLN A 34 21.83 0.78 11.04
C GLN A 34 22.46 -0.21 10.05
N LYS A 35 21.92 -1.41 9.84
CA LYS A 35 22.46 -2.34 8.82
C LYS A 35 21.77 -2.26 7.47
N LEU A 36 20.68 -1.51 7.36
CA LEU A 36 19.90 -1.43 6.15
C LEU A 36 20.19 -0.09 5.47
N ASP A 37 20.99 -0.14 4.42
CA ASP A 37 21.26 1.00 3.55
C ASP A 37 20.10 1.15 2.57
N ILE A 38 19.00 1.75 3.05
CA ILE A 38 17.82 2.02 2.24
C ILE A 38 18.16 3.19 1.33
N LYS A 39 18.24 2.91 0.03
CA LYS A 39 18.34 3.94 -1.00
C LYS A 39 16.93 4.25 -1.48
N THR A 40 16.59 5.54 -1.50
CA THR A 40 15.29 6.02 -1.97
C THR A 40 15.53 7.22 -2.85
N GLN A 41 14.61 7.45 -3.78
CA GLN A 41 14.64 8.61 -4.64
C GLN A 41 14.58 9.93 -3.84
N ALA A 42 13.92 9.94 -2.69
CA ALA A 42 13.89 11.09 -1.78
C ALA A 42 15.28 11.49 -1.27
N ILE A 43 16.12 10.50 -0.93
CA ILE A 43 17.49 10.76 -0.49
C ILE A 43 18.31 11.34 -1.64
N ASP A 44 18.21 10.75 -2.83
CA ASP A 44 18.95 11.19 -4.02
C ASP A 44 18.53 12.62 -4.42
N PHE A 45 17.22 12.89 -4.43
CA PHE A 45 16.66 14.20 -4.75
C PHE A 45 17.14 15.28 -3.78
N VAL A 46 16.97 15.08 -2.47
CA VAL A 46 17.38 16.08 -1.47
C VAL A 46 18.89 16.27 -1.49
N THR A 47 19.67 15.18 -1.62
CA THR A 47 21.14 15.26 -1.74
C THR A 47 21.56 16.08 -2.96
N LYS A 48 20.86 15.92 -4.10
CA LYS A 48 21.10 16.72 -5.30
C LYS A 48 20.86 18.21 -5.04
N ILE A 49 19.70 18.57 -4.47
CA ILE A 49 19.35 19.97 -4.18
C ILE A 49 20.38 20.61 -3.24
N VAL A 50 20.75 19.92 -2.15
CA VAL A 50 21.74 20.41 -1.19
C VAL A 50 23.12 20.62 -1.83
N LYS A 51 23.51 19.80 -2.80
CA LYS A 51 24.80 19.94 -3.50
C LYS A 51 24.79 21.04 -4.55
N GLU A 52 23.68 21.24 -5.26
CA GLU A 52 23.62 22.10 -6.44
C GLU A 52 23.16 23.53 -6.14
N LYS A 53 22.24 23.71 -5.19
CA LYS A 53 21.63 25.02 -4.92
C LYS A 53 22.45 25.81 -3.91
N SER A 54 22.65 27.09 -4.16
CA SER A 54 23.26 28.00 -3.19
C SER A 54 22.31 28.34 -2.06
N LYS A 55 21.00 28.35 -2.33
CA LYS A 55 19.94 28.65 -1.38
C LYS A 55 18.73 27.77 -1.65
N ALA A 56 18.17 27.17 -0.61
CA ALA A 56 16.93 26.40 -0.72
C ALA A 56 16.27 26.15 0.65
N LEU A 57 14.93 26.14 0.67
CA LEU A 57 14.13 25.56 1.74
C LEU A 57 13.53 24.24 1.25
N ILE A 58 13.92 23.13 1.90
CA ILE A 58 13.44 21.78 1.61
C ILE A 58 12.56 21.32 2.77
N VAL A 59 11.26 21.23 2.54
CA VAL A 59 10.28 20.74 3.51
C VAL A 59 10.05 19.24 3.30
N LEU A 60 10.49 18.42 4.26
CA LEU A 60 10.20 17.00 4.32
C LEU A 60 8.91 16.79 5.12
N THR A 61 7.82 16.46 4.42
CA THR A 61 6.52 16.20 5.03
C THR A 61 6.09 14.74 4.90
N GLY A 62 5.19 14.30 5.78
CA GLY A 62 4.62 12.95 5.78
C GLY A 62 4.39 12.42 7.18
N ASN A 63 3.71 11.28 7.29
CA ASN A 63 3.40 10.64 8.58
C ASN A 63 4.64 10.22 9.39
N ALA A 64 4.44 9.96 10.68
CA ALA A 64 5.47 9.42 11.54
C ALA A 64 5.91 8.02 11.06
N GLY A 65 7.22 7.78 10.93
CA GLY A 65 7.75 6.50 10.48
C GLY A 65 8.13 6.41 9.00
N HIS A 66 7.89 7.46 8.19
CA HIS A 66 8.37 7.52 6.79
C HIS A 66 9.89 7.74 6.63
N GLY A 67 10.62 7.97 7.72
CA GLY A 67 12.08 8.08 7.67
C GLY A 67 12.65 9.49 7.43
N LYS A 68 11.89 10.56 7.70
CA LYS A 68 12.39 11.97 7.63
C LYS A 68 13.77 12.15 8.28
N THR A 69 13.93 11.69 9.52
CA THR A 69 15.21 11.76 10.25
C THR A 69 16.31 10.90 9.61
N TYR A 70 15.95 9.76 9.03
CA TYR A 70 16.91 8.88 8.32
C TYR A 70 17.44 9.56 7.05
N ILE A 71 16.55 10.25 6.31
CA ILE A 71 16.94 11.05 5.13
C ILE A 71 17.93 12.14 5.54
N CYS A 72 17.64 12.93 6.59
CA CYS A 72 18.58 13.93 7.11
C CYS A 72 19.94 13.32 7.47
N GLN A 73 19.93 12.15 8.11
CA GLN A 73 21.15 11.45 8.49
C GLN A 73 21.99 11.07 7.26
N LYS A 74 21.35 10.51 6.21
CA LYS A 74 22.00 10.13 4.96
C LYS A 74 22.55 11.33 4.20
N ILE A 75 21.88 12.47 4.26
CA ILE A 75 22.36 13.73 3.67
C ILE A 75 23.63 14.18 4.38
N LEU A 76 23.66 14.20 5.72
CA LEU A 76 24.88 14.55 6.47
C LEU A 76 26.05 13.63 6.12
N MET A 77 25.81 12.32 6.01
CA MET A 77 26.85 11.37 5.59
C MET A 77 27.33 11.61 4.16
N SER A 78 26.41 11.87 3.23
CA SER A 78 26.70 11.94 1.78
C SER A 78 27.20 13.30 1.30
N VAL A 79 26.90 14.38 2.04
CA VAL A 79 27.29 15.76 1.73
C VAL A 79 28.47 16.19 2.59
N LEU A 80 28.42 15.93 3.91
CA LEU A 80 29.47 16.37 4.85
C LEU A 80 30.56 15.31 5.07
N GLY A 81 30.41 14.10 4.52
CA GLY A 81 31.37 12.99 4.73
C GLY A 81 31.40 12.47 6.17
N MET A 82 30.37 12.77 6.97
CA MET A 82 30.27 12.34 8.36
C MET A 82 30.13 10.82 8.49
N SER A 83 30.67 10.26 9.57
CA SER A 83 30.35 8.88 9.95
C SER A 83 28.88 8.75 10.37
N ASP A 84 28.33 7.53 10.36
CA ASP A 84 26.96 7.25 10.81
C ASP A 84 26.72 7.73 12.26
N GLN A 85 27.73 7.58 13.14
CA GLN A 85 27.63 7.99 14.54
C GLN A 85 27.67 9.52 14.69
N ASP A 86 28.54 10.20 13.94
CA ASP A 86 28.65 11.66 13.99
C ASP A 86 27.41 12.35 13.44
N ALA A 87 26.85 11.84 12.34
CA ALA A 87 25.60 12.35 11.77
C ALA A 87 24.44 12.25 12.79
N LYS A 88 24.35 11.16 13.55
CA LYS A 88 23.33 11.02 14.62
C LYS A 88 23.56 11.98 15.77
N LYS A 89 24.82 12.15 16.17
CA LYS A 89 25.17 13.09 17.23
C LYS A 89 24.80 14.52 16.81
N ALA A 90 25.04 14.88 15.56
CA ALA A 90 24.64 16.16 15.00
C ALA A 90 23.11 16.34 15.01
N LEU A 91 22.33 15.35 14.55
CA LEU A 91 20.86 15.44 14.54
C LEU A 91 20.21 15.48 15.93
N ARG A 92 20.93 15.07 16.98
CA ARG A 92 20.49 15.22 18.38
C ARG A 92 20.76 16.61 18.94
N ASN A 93 21.61 17.41 18.30
CA ASN A 93 21.88 18.78 18.71
C ASN A 93 20.68 19.66 18.37
N GLN A 94 20.03 20.22 19.39
CA GLN A 94 18.86 21.07 19.24
C GLN A 94 19.16 22.37 18.47
N HIS A 95 20.42 22.83 18.49
CA HIS A 95 20.83 24.05 17.78
C HIS A 95 21.18 23.83 16.31
N LEU A 96 21.04 22.61 15.77
CA LEU A 96 21.31 22.33 14.36
C LEU A 96 20.36 23.12 13.43
N GLY A 97 19.12 23.35 13.87
CA GLY A 97 18.16 24.19 13.17
C GLY A 97 18.56 25.66 13.17
N ASP A 98 19.19 26.16 14.24
CA ASP A 98 19.49 27.59 14.39
C ASP A 98 20.82 27.96 13.74
N ARG A 99 21.89 27.22 14.07
CA ARG A 99 23.27 27.55 13.68
C ARG A 99 23.71 26.88 12.38
N GLY A 100 23.08 25.76 12.02
CA GLY A 100 23.51 24.93 10.90
C GLY A 100 24.91 24.33 11.07
N LEU A 101 25.38 23.67 10.01
CA LEU A 101 26.73 23.14 9.85
C LEU A 101 27.38 23.78 8.64
N GLU A 102 28.68 24.02 8.69
CA GLU A 102 29.45 24.46 7.52
C GLU A 102 29.34 23.42 6.42
N SER A 103 29.03 23.88 5.21
CA SER A 103 28.95 23.01 4.05
C SER A 103 30.30 22.95 3.34
N PRO A 104 30.78 21.75 2.96
CA PRO A 104 31.97 21.59 2.13
C PRO A 104 31.67 21.85 0.64
N THR A 105 30.40 22.10 0.28
CA THR A 105 30.00 22.40 -1.09
C THR A 105 30.37 23.84 -1.45
N SER A 106 30.79 24.11 -2.70
CA SER A 106 31.03 25.48 -3.16
C SER A 106 29.74 26.31 -3.37
N SER A 107 28.60 25.63 -3.50
CA SER A 107 27.29 26.22 -3.78
C SER A 107 26.70 26.97 -2.58
N CYS A 108 26.61 26.34 -1.41
CA CYS A 108 26.14 26.95 -0.16
C CYS A 108 27.21 26.93 0.94
N ASP A 109 27.15 27.87 1.89
CA ASP A 109 28.09 27.95 3.02
C ASP A 109 27.58 27.20 4.25
N THR A 110 26.26 27.09 4.42
CA THR A 110 25.65 26.52 5.62
C THR A 110 24.45 25.63 5.32
N ILE A 111 24.39 24.46 5.98
CA ILE A 111 23.25 23.54 5.95
C ILE A 111 22.56 23.56 7.31
N ARG A 112 21.29 23.96 7.35
CA ARG A 112 20.44 23.96 8.55
C ARG A 112 19.47 22.78 8.49
N ILE A 113 19.27 22.08 9.61
CA ILE A 113 18.30 20.97 9.68
C ILE A 113 17.43 21.11 10.91
N PHE A 114 16.14 21.34 10.69
CA PHE A 114 15.10 21.21 11.71
C PHE A 114 14.61 19.76 11.72
N LYS A 115 15.16 18.94 12.63
CA LYS A 115 14.86 17.51 12.79
C LYS A 115 13.36 17.23 12.98
N ASP A 116 12.69 18.06 13.76
CA ASP A 116 11.27 17.95 14.09
C ASP A 116 10.75 19.33 14.50
N MET A 117 10.12 20.03 13.57
CA MET A 117 9.52 21.34 13.86
C MET A 117 8.32 21.23 14.79
N SER A 118 7.78 20.02 15.02
CA SER A 118 6.65 19.82 15.94
C SER A 118 7.06 20.02 17.41
N GLU A 119 8.36 20.00 17.73
CA GLU A 119 8.88 20.31 19.07
C GLU A 119 8.92 21.82 19.36
N LEU A 120 8.79 22.67 18.33
CA LEU A 120 8.77 24.13 18.45
C LEU A 120 7.35 24.66 18.64
N ASP A 121 7.21 25.81 19.31
CA ASP A 121 5.95 26.54 19.30
C ASP A 121 5.64 27.07 17.89
N SER A 122 4.35 27.20 17.56
CA SER A 122 3.92 27.47 16.18
C SER A 122 4.41 28.83 15.67
N LYS A 123 4.63 29.84 16.54
CA LYS A 123 5.15 31.16 16.14
C LYS A 123 6.64 31.09 15.82
N THR A 124 7.44 30.46 16.68
CA THR A 124 8.87 30.24 16.42
C THR A 124 9.07 29.40 15.17
N ALA A 125 8.28 28.35 14.98
CA ALA A 125 8.34 27.54 13.77
C ALA A 125 8.00 28.34 12.50
N ALA A 126 6.99 29.23 12.58
CA ALA A 126 6.63 30.13 11.48
C ALA A 126 7.77 31.11 11.15
N LEU A 127 8.37 31.74 12.15
CA LEU A 127 9.53 32.62 11.97
C LEU A 127 10.69 31.87 11.29
N CYS A 128 11.03 30.67 11.77
CA CYS A 128 12.09 29.85 11.19
C CYS A 128 11.83 29.54 9.70
N LEU A 129 10.60 29.17 9.33
CA LEU A 129 10.24 28.92 7.93
C LEU A 129 10.31 30.18 7.07
N HIS A 130 9.85 31.31 7.60
CA HIS A 130 9.91 32.61 6.92
C HIS A 130 11.36 33.01 6.62
N GLU A 131 12.23 32.99 7.63
CA GLU A 131 13.64 33.36 7.52
C GLU A 131 14.44 32.43 6.61
N SER A 132 14.07 31.14 6.54
CA SER A 132 14.76 30.15 5.72
C SER A 132 14.77 30.51 4.23
N LEU A 133 13.76 31.25 3.76
CA LEU A 133 13.68 31.75 2.38
C LEU A 133 14.39 33.09 2.18
N ASP A 134 14.91 33.74 3.21
CA ASP A 134 15.63 35.02 3.08
C ASP A 134 17.16 34.85 3.27
N GLN A 135 17.60 33.72 3.84
CA GLN A 135 19.02 33.45 4.08
C GLN A 135 19.78 33.16 2.78
N ASN A 136 20.80 33.99 2.50
CA ASN A 136 21.70 33.79 1.37
C ASN A 136 22.70 32.67 1.65
N ARG A 137 23.05 31.93 0.59
CA ARG A 137 24.04 30.84 0.63
C ARG A 137 23.75 29.77 1.70
N CYS A 138 22.48 29.56 2.04
CA CYS A 138 22.05 28.59 3.04
C CYS A 138 20.98 27.63 2.49
N VAL A 139 21.16 26.34 2.75
CA VAL A 139 20.16 25.32 2.48
C VAL A 139 19.55 24.84 3.80
N THR A 140 18.24 24.98 3.94
CA THR A 140 17.49 24.56 5.13
C THR A 140 16.63 23.34 4.83
N ILE A 141 16.74 22.30 5.66
CA ILE A 141 15.88 21.12 5.61
C ILE A 141 14.96 21.14 6.83
N ALA A 142 13.65 21.24 6.58
CA ALA A 142 12.62 21.30 7.60
C ALA A 142 11.80 20.00 7.62
N CYS A 143 11.91 19.21 8.69
CA CYS A 143 11.09 18.03 8.89
C CYS A 143 9.86 18.37 9.73
N VAL A 144 8.67 18.15 9.16
CA VAL A 144 7.40 18.50 9.81
C VAL A 144 6.29 17.56 9.35
N ASN A 145 5.31 17.28 10.21
CA ASN A 145 4.12 16.53 9.79
C ASN A 145 3.13 17.49 9.09
N GLU A 146 2.41 17.02 8.06
CA GLU A 146 1.52 17.89 7.26
C GLU A 146 0.51 18.67 8.12
N GLY A 147 -0.16 18.01 9.06
CA GLY A 147 -1.14 18.68 9.94
C GLY A 147 -0.52 19.80 10.78
N LYS A 148 0.68 19.58 11.32
CA LYS A 148 1.40 20.61 12.10
C LYS A 148 1.87 21.75 11.20
N LEU A 149 2.31 21.44 9.98
CA LEU A 149 2.69 22.46 9.01
C LEU A 149 1.50 23.34 8.65
N ARG A 150 0.32 22.77 8.40
CA ARG A 150 -0.90 23.54 8.15
C ARG A 150 -1.27 24.45 9.34
N GLU A 151 -1.09 23.97 10.56
CA GLU A 151 -1.29 24.79 11.77
C GLU A 151 -0.33 25.99 11.78
N ILE A 152 0.98 25.77 11.54
CA ILE A 152 2.00 26.82 11.48
C ILE A 152 1.67 27.86 10.39
N LEU A 153 1.23 27.39 9.22
CA LEU A 153 0.90 28.25 8.07
C LEU A 153 -0.46 28.96 8.20
N SER A 154 -1.29 28.56 9.16
CA SER A 154 -2.61 29.18 9.41
C SER A 154 -2.55 30.37 10.38
N ILE A 155 -1.36 30.71 10.89
CA ILE A 155 -1.16 31.87 11.77
C ILE A 155 -1.42 33.16 11.00
N ASP A 156 -2.36 33.97 11.48
CA ASP A 156 -2.82 35.21 10.85
C ASP A 156 -1.84 36.36 11.07
N ASN A 157 -0.68 36.27 10.41
CA ASN A 157 0.45 37.19 10.53
C ASN A 157 1.03 37.56 9.16
N ALA A 158 0.17 37.70 8.13
CA ALA A 158 0.59 37.89 6.74
C ALA A 158 1.54 39.10 6.53
N ASP A 159 1.37 40.15 7.34
CA ASP A 159 2.21 41.35 7.31
C ASP A 159 3.59 41.14 7.97
N GLU A 160 3.68 40.25 8.97
CA GLU A 160 4.92 39.98 9.72
C GLU A 160 5.79 38.93 9.02
N TYR A 161 5.17 37.92 8.38
CA TYR A 161 5.85 36.78 7.77
C TYR A 161 5.39 36.53 6.31
N PRO A 162 5.72 37.42 5.36
CA PRO A 162 5.19 37.38 3.99
C PRO A 162 5.52 36.09 3.23
N ASN A 163 6.64 35.43 3.54
CA ASN A 163 7.01 34.18 2.88
C ASN A 163 6.11 32.99 3.26
N LEU A 164 5.36 33.05 4.37
CA LEU A 164 4.46 31.95 4.77
C LEU A 164 3.33 31.74 3.76
N ASN A 165 2.82 32.81 3.14
CA ASN A 165 1.80 32.71 2.09
C ASN A 165 2.32 31.93 0.88
N LYS A 166 3.59 32.15 0.50
CA LYS A 166 4.25 31.40 -0.58
C LYS A 166 4.36 29.92 -0.22
N ILE A 167 4.82 29.63 1.00
CA ILE A 167 4.95 28.26 1.51
C ILE A 167 3.58 27.56 1.56
N ASN A 168 2.52 28.28 1.94
CA ASN A 168 1.15 27.75 1.98
C ASN A 168 0.60 27.44 0.58
N CYS A 169 0.81 28.33 -0.40
CA CYS A 169 0.43 28.08 -1.79
C CYS A 169 1.18 26.88 -2.38
N ALA A 170 2.48 26.75 -2.08
CA ALA A 170 3.30 25.62 -2.48
C ALA A 170 2.83 24.30 -1.82
N LEU A 171 2.48 24.33 -0.53
CA LEU A 171 1.93 23.16 0.16
C LEU A 171 0.60 22.71 -0.47
N ALA A 172 -0.32 23.63 -0.74
CA ALA A 172 -1.59 23.32 -1.40
C ALA A 172 -1.36 22.67 -2.78
N SER A 173 -0.47 23.27 -3.58
CA SER A 173 -0.07 22.72 -4.89
C SER A 173 0.57 21.32 -4.75
N CYS A 174 1.35 21.07 -3.69
CA CYS A 174 1.95 19.76 -3.45
C CYS A 174 0.93 18.69 -3.09
N VAL A 175 -0.02 19.02 -2.22
CA VAL A 175 -1.02 18.05 -1.74
C VAL A 175 -2.10 17.80 -2.78
N ASP A 176 -2.61 18.84 -3.43
CA ASP A 176 -3.77 18.75 -4.32
C ASP A 176 -3.37 18.48 -5.79
N GLU A 177 -2.15 18.86 -6.16
CA GLU A 177 -1.67 18.85 -7.55
C GLU A 177 -0.36 18.09 -7.74
N GLY A 178 0.24 17.51 -6.68
CA GLY A 178 1.40 16.64 -6.80
C GLY A 178 2.69 17.34 -7.23
N PHE A 179 2.80 18.66 -6.99
CA PHE A 179 4.01 19.43 -7.32
C PHE A 179 4.96 19.58 -6.14
N THR A 180 6.26 19.47 -6.41
CA THR A 180 7.27 19.42 -5.35
C THR A 180 8.29 20.54 -5.43
N GLY A 181 8.63 21.06 -6.61
CA GLY A 181 9.53 22.20 -6.78
C GLY A 181 8.76 23.48 -7.07
N PHE A 182 9.11 24.58 -6.38
CA PHE A 182 8.48 25.90 -6.51
C PHE A 182 9.56 27.00 -6.52
N GLU A 183 9.49 27.91 -7.50
CA GLU A 183 10.35 29.10 -7.59
C GLU A 183 11.87 28.83 -7.47
N ASP A 184 12.33 27.63 -7.84
CA ASP A 184 13.74 27.18 -7.79
C ASP A 184 14.45 27.17 -6.41
N GLU A 185 13.82 27.68 -5.36
CA GLU A 185 14.34 27.76 -3.99
C GLU A 185 13.49 27.02 -2.95
N LEU A 186 12.23 26.68 -3.25
CA LEU A 186 11.32 26.01 -2.33
C LEU A 186 10.95 24.62 -2.82
N PHE A 187 11.23 23.61 -2.00
CA PHE A 187 11.00 22.20 -2.35
C PHE A 187 10.18 21.49 -1.28
N PHE A 188 9.12 20.81 -1.68
CA PHE A 188 8.28 19.96 -0.84
C PHE A 188 8.47 18.49 -1.21
N VAL A 189 9.08 17.73 -0.31
CA VAL A 189 9.18 16.26 -0.46
C VAL A 189 8.12 15.63 0.43
N ASN A 190 7.00 15.27 -0.17
CA ASN A 190 5.89 14.64 0.55
C ASN A 190 6.02 13.11 0.55
N LEU A 191 6.57 12.58 1.65
CA LEU A 191 6.81 11.16 1.84
C LEU A 191 5.52 10.33 1.99
N ASN A 192 4.35 10.94 2.10
CA ASN A 192 3.09 10.17 2.03
C ASN A 192 2.90 9.53 0.64
N PHE A 193 3.55 10.06 -0.40
CA PHE A 193 3.57 9.46 -1.74
C PHE A 193 4.65 8.38 -1.92
N GLN A 194 5.61 8.29 -0.99
CA GLN A 194 6.67 7.27 -1.03
C GLN A 194 6.03 5.88 -0.98
N SER A 195 6.30 5.08 -2.01
CA SER A 195 5.93 3.68 -2.10
C SER A 195 7.06 2.80 -1.61
N VAL A 196 6.73 1.76 -0.84
CA VAL A 196 7.70 0.74 -0.42
C VAL A 196 7.94 -0.31 -1.51
N VAL A 197 7.06 -0.39 -2.51
CA VAL A 197 7.08 -1.40 -3.58
C VAL A 197 7.40 -0.84 -4.95
N ALA A 198 7.60 0.47 -5.08
CA ALA A 198 8.10 1.08 -6.30
C ALA A 198 9.51 0.55 -6.61
N ASN A 199 9.76 0.22 -7.88
CA ASN A 199 11.11 -0.07 -8.33
C ASN A 199 11.90 1.25 -8.35
N GLY A 200 13.11 1.24 -7.80
CA GLY A 200 13.94 2.45 -7.79
C GLY A 200 14.32 2.86 -9.23
N ARG A 201 14.47 4.16 -9.50
CA ARG A 201 14.91 4.64 -10.84
C ARG A 201 16.20 3.97 -11.32
N ASN A 202 17.10 3.66 -10.38
CA ASN A 202 18.40 3.04 -10.62
C ASN A 202 18.48 1.57 -10.14
N SER A 203 17.38 0.99 -9.64
CA SER A 203 17.32 -0.39 -9.14
C SER A 203 16.12 -1.13 -9.72
N LYS A 204 16.32 -2.35 -10.19
CA LYS A 204 15.20 -3.19 -10.63
C LYS A 204 14.32 -3.68 -9.46
N LYS A 205 14.76 -3.44 -8.22
CA LYS A 205 14.10 -3.90 -7.01
C LYS A 205 13.52 -2.72 -6.25
N SER A 206 12.45 -2.98 -5.51
CA SER A 206 11.96 -2.04 -4.52
C SER A 206 12.82 -2.09 -3.26
N PHE A 207 12.85 -1.00 -2.48
CA PHE A 207 13.61 -1.03 -1.24
C PHE A 207 13.03 -2.01 -0.21
N LEU A 208 11.74 -2.34 -0.28
CA LEU A 208 11.16 -3.43 0.49
C LEU A 208 11.82 -4.76 0.13
N GLU A 209 11.97 -5.03 -1.16
CA GLU A 209 12.62 -6.25 -1.64
C GLU A 209 14.10 -6.29 -1.22
N GLU A 210 14.82 -5.18 -1.35
CA GLU A 210 16.22 -5.08 -0.94
C GLU A 210 16.37 -5.31 0.58
N ALA A 211 15.49 -4.69 1.39
CA ALA A 211 15.47 -4.89 2.83
C ALA A 211 15.21 -6.35 3.22
N PHE A 212 14.22 -6.96 2.57
CA PHE A 212 13.83 -8.33 2.88
C PHE A 212 14.89 -9.33 2.47
N GLN A 213 15.48 -9.16 1.28
CA GLN A 213 16.61 -9.97 0.83
C GLN A 213 17.82 -9.82 1.75
N SER A 214 18.15 -8.60 2.17
CA SER A 214 19.26 -8.33 3.09
C SER A 214 19.10 -9.12 4.41
N TRP A 215 17.90 -9.17 4.97
CA TRP A 215 17.61 -9.93 6.18
C TRP A 215 17.67 -11.44 5.98
N LEU A 216 17.12 -11.97 4.89
CA LEU A 216 16.99 -13.42 4.69
C LEU A 216 18.29 -14.07 4.19
N ASN A 217 19.01 -13.38 3.29
CA ASN A 217 20.14 -13.93 2.55
C ASN A 217 21.48 -13.75 3.26
N ASP A 218 21.58 -12.93 4.31
CA ASP A 218 22.81 -12.78 5.11
C ASP A 218 23.09 -14.03 5.97
N GLU A 219 23.73 -15.03 5.37
CA GLU A 219 24.12 -16.29 6.02
C GLU A 219 24.94 -16.07 7.31
N ARG A 220 25.67 -14.94 7.44
CA ARG A 220 26.43 -14.64 8.67
C ARG A 220 25.50 -14.32 9.83
N SER A 221 24.44 -13.55 9.58
CA SER A 221 23.42 -13.21 10.58
C SER A 221 22.63 -14.43 11.06
N TRP A 222 22.51 -15.48 10.23
CA TRP A 222 21.81 -16.72 10.57
C TRP A 222 22.69 -17.88 11.04
N SER A 223 24.02 -17.70 11.07
CA SER A 223 24.99 -18.75 11.37
C SER A 223 24.72 -19.50 12.68
N SER A 224 24.35 -18.79 13.76
CA SER A 224 24.08 -19.42 15.06
C SER A 224 22.84 -20.32 15.08
N CYS A 225 21.93 -20.19 14.09
CA CYS A 225 20.76 -21.07 13.98
C CYS A 225 21.13 -22.46 13.45
N LYS A 226 22.23 -22.60 12.69
CA LYS A 226 22.62 -23.87 12.04
C LYS A 226 23.04 -24.95 13.04
N ASP A 227 23.59 -24.57 14.17
CA ASP A 227 24.03 -25.51 15.22
C ASP A 227 23.05 -25.58 16.41
N CYS A 228 21.90 -24.91 16.30
CA CYS A 228 20.95 -24.81 17.40
C CYS A 228 20.10 -26.07 17.48
N ILE A 229 19.85 -26.55 18.71
CA ILE A 229 18.98 -27.72 18.96
C ILE A 229 17.56 -27.56 18.39
N ALA A 230 17.04 -26.33 18.39
CA ALA A 230 15.72 -26.01 17.85
C ALA A 230 15.62 -26.27 16.33
N MET A 231 16.75 -26.24 15.61
CA MET A 231 16.77 -26.50 14.17
C MET A 231 16.32 -27.93 13.86
N ALA A 232 16.87 -28.92 14.58
CA ALA A 232 16.52 -30.33 14.42
C ALA A 232 15.05 -30.63 14.80
N GLN A 233 14.43 -29.76 15.61
CA GLN A 233 13.05 -29.89 16.06
C GLN A 233 12.05 -29.06 15.22
N GLY A 234 12.52 -28.46 14.12
CA GLY A 234 11.67 -27.70 13.19
C GLY A 234 11.38 -26.27 13.64
N CYS A 235 12.39 -25.53 14.10
CA CYS A 235 12.25 -24.11 14.47
C CYS A 235 11.45 -23.30 13.42
N PRO A 236 10.27 -22.72 13.78
CA PRO A 236 9.42 -22.04 12.82
C PRO A 236 10.07 -20.79 12.21
N ILE A 237 10.86 -20.04 13.01
CA ILE A 237 11.55 -18.83 12.55
C ILE A 237 12.57 -19.16 11.46
N TYR A 238 13.39 -20.18 11.69
CA TYR A 238 14.41 -20.60 10.72
C TYR A 238 13.76 -21.27 9.50
N ASN A 239 12.69 -22.04 9.70
CA ASN A 239 11.91 -22.61 8.61
C ASN A 239 11.32 -21.52 7.71
N ASN A 240 10.67 -20.50 8.28
CA ASN A 240 10.16 -19.35 7.54
C ASN A 240 11.26 -18.67 6.72
N ARG A 241 12.42 -18.43 7.35
CA ARG A 241 13.58 -17.90 6.65
C ARG A 241 13.94 -18.77 5.44
N ASN A 242 14.05 -20.09 5.60
CA ASN A 242 14.40 -20.99 4.50
C ASN A 242 13.34 -21.02 3.39
N LEU A 243 12.05 -21.04 3.76
CA LEU A 243 10.95 -21.02 2.80
C LEU A 243 10.91 -19.71 1.98
N LEU A 244 11.46 -18.61 2.53
CA LEU A 244 11.45 -17.28 1.92
C LEU A 244 12.80 -16.85 1.32
N THR A 245 13.87 -17.63 1.51
CA THR A 245 15.22 -17.22 1.08
C THR A 245 15.28 -17.14 -0.45
N MET A 246 15.75 -16.00 -0.96
CA MET A 246 15.83 -15.69 -2.40
C MET A 246 17.25 -15.97 -2.90
N LYS A 247 17.64 -17.25 -3.09
CA LYS A 247 18.95 -17.61 -3.64
C LYS A 247 18.91 -17.63 -5.17
N ALA A 248 19.91 -17.01 -5.81
CA ALA A 248 19.99 -16.84 -7.26
C ALA A 248 20.28 -18.13 -8.07
N SER A 249 20.45 -19.29 -7.43
CA SER A 249 20.76 -20.54 -8.12
C SER A 249 20.06 -21.77 -7.50
N GLY A 250 19.39 -22.56 -8.36
CA GLY A 250 18.70 -23.81 -8.02
C GLY A 250 17.16 -23.70 -7.92
N GLU A 251 16.47 -24.83 -8.09
CA GLU A 251 14.99 -24.93 -8.04
C GLU A 251 14.41 -24.45 -6.70
N SER A 252 15.05 -24.78 -5.58
CA SER A 252 14.62 -24.32 -4.25
C SER A 252 14.74 -22.80 -4.07
N GLY A 253 15.70 -22.16 -4.76
CA GLY A 253 15.86 -20.71 -4.77
C GLY A 253 14.73 -20.01 -5.52
N ALA A 254 14.29 -20.59 -6.64
CA ALA A 254 13.18 -20.06 -7.44
C ALA A 254 11.83 -20.09 -6.68
N ILE A 255 11.57 -21.14 -5.90
CA ILE A 255 10.36 -21.22 -5.06
C ILE A 255 10.40 -20.18 -3.92
N GLY A 256 11.54 -20.03 -3.25
CA GLY A 256 11.71 -19.02 -2.20
C GLY A 256 11.50 -17.59 -2.74
N GLU A 257 12.06 -17.30 -3.92
CA GLU A 257 11.84 -16.04 -4.62
C GLU A 257 10.37 -15.80 -4.96
N LYS A 258 9.68 -16.82 -5.50
CA LYS A 258 8.23 -16.75 -5.80
C LYS A 258 7.39 -16.46 -4.55
N ARG A 259 7.71 -17.09 -3.41
CA ARG A 259 7.03 -16.85 -2.13
C ARG A 259 7.27 -15.45 -1.61
N ALA A 260 8.52 -14.98 -1.65
CA ALA A 260 8.88 -13.62 -1.28
C ALA A 260 8.16 -12.58 -2.16
N ARG A 261 8.08 -12.79 -3.48
CA ARG A 261 7.26 -11.97 -4.39
C ARG A 261 5.79 -11.97 -3.98
N GLY A 262 5.26 -13.07 -3.47
CA GLY A 262 3.91 -13.12 -2.89
C GLY A 262 3.69 -12.12 -1.75
N ILE A 263 4.70 -11.93 -0.89
CA ILE A 263 4.66 -10.90 0.17
C ILE A 263 4.73 -9.51 -0.45
N ILE A 264 5.65 -9.26 -1.39
CA ILE A 264 5.76 -7.97 -2.09
C ILE A 264 4.42 -7.60 -2.76
N HIS A 265 3.75 -8.57 -3.38
CA HIS A 265 2.43 -8.38 -3.98
C HIS A 265 1.35 -8.01 -2.95
N LEU A 266 1.39 -8.55 -1.73
CA LEU A 266 0.46 -8.14 -0.66
C LEU A 266 0.68 -6.67 -0.27
N PHE A 267 1.93 -6.23 -0.15
CA PHE A 267 2.24 -4.81 0.07
C PHE A 267 1.75 -3.93 -1.06
N LYS A 268 1.99 -4.34 -2.32
CA LYS A 268 1.50 -3.64 -3.51
C LYS A 268 -0.02 -3.54 -3.53
N MET A 269 -0.72 -4.61 -3.19
CA MET A 269 -2.18 -4.61 -3.09
C MET A 269 -2.67 -3.69 -1.96
N ALA A 270 -2.00 -3.65 -0.81
CA ALA A 270 -2.35 -2.73 0.26
C ALA A 270 -2.18 -1.26 -0.15
N GLU A 271 -1.09 -0.90 -0.85
CA GLU A 271 -0.92 0.46 -1.38
C GLU A 271 -1.98 0.81 -2.43
N LEU A 272 -2.31 -0.12 -3.34
CA LEU A 272 -3.39 0.05 -4.32
C LEU A 272 -4.77 0.11 -3.66
N PHE A 273 -4.93 -0.46 -2.47
CA PHE A 273 -6.12 -0.32 -1.63
C PHE A 273 -6.22 1.07 -0.98
N GLY A 274 -5.17 1.90 -1.09
CA GLY A 274 -5.08 3.24 -0.51
C GLY A 274 -4.41 3.28 0.86
N GLN A 275 -3.71 2.23 1.28
CA GLN A 275 -2.87 2.30 2.49
C GLN A 275 -1.57 3.05 2.19
N THR A 276 -1.25 4.05 2.99
CA THR A 276 0.08 4.68 2.99
C THR A 276 0.97 3.90 3.94
N ILE A 277 1.91 3.11 3.41
CA ILE A 277 2.78 2.25 4.21
C ILE A 277 4.03 3.03 4.60
N THR A 278 4.26 3.18 5.89
CA THR A 278 5.51 3.78 6.39
C THR A 278 6.67 2.77 6.35
N VAL A 279 7.91 3.25 6.28
CA VAL A 279 9.10 2.39 6.37
C VAL A 279 9.09 1.61 7.69
N ARG A 280 8.67 2.26 8.79
CA ARG A 280 8.53 1.59 10.09
C ARG A 280 7.54 0.43 10.03
N GLU A 281 6.32 0.66 9.53
CA GLU A 281 5.29 -0.39 9.43
C GLU A 281 5.75 -1.53 8.53
N MET A 282 6.43 -1.23 7.42
CA MET A 282 7.02 -2.24 6.56
C MET A 282 7.98 -3.15 7.33
N LEU A 283 8.94 -2.57 8.08
CA LEU A 283 9.91 -3.34 8.86
C LEU A 283 9.23 -4.18 9.96
N ILE A 284 8.22 -3.62 10.64
CA ILE A 284 7.41 -4.33 11.63
C ILE A 284 6.75 -5.56 11.02
N VAL A 285 6.07 -5.39 9.88
CA VAL A 285 5.34 -6.47 9.21
C VAL A 285 6.29 -7.53 8.67
N LEU A 286 7.40 -7.16 8.04
CA LEU A 286 8.41 -8.13 7.57
C LEU A 286 8.99 -8.95 8.73
N ALA A 287 9.34 -8.29 9.85
CA ALA A 287 9.82 -8.97 11.04
C ALA A 287 8.78 -9.93 11.62
N TYR A 288 7.51 -9.51 11.67
CA TYR A 288 6.41 -10.35 12.14
C TYR A 288 6.15 -11.55 11.23
N ILE A 289 6.22 -11.38 9.90
CA ILE A 289 6.06 -12.49 8.95
C ILE A 289 7.09 -13.59 9.21
N VAL A 290 8.35 -13.22 9.45
CA VAL A 290 9.45 -14.18 9.68
C VAL A 290 9.35 -14.81 11.07
N THR A 291 9.09 -14.01 12.11
CA THR A 291 9.22 -14.45 13.51
C THR A 291 7.92 -14.88 14.17
N GLY A 292 6.76 -14.40 13.70
CA GLY A 292 5.48 -14.57 14.36
C GLY A 292 5.43 -14.00 15.79
N HIS A 293 6.29 -13.01 16.10
CA HIS A 293 6.52 -12.48 17.45
C HIS A 293 7.14 -13.50 18.45
N LEU A 294 7.77 -14.55 17.93
CA LEU A 294 8.62 -15.45 18.72
C LEU A 294 10.07 -14.98 18.69
N ASP A 295 10.70 -14.99 19.86
CA ASP A 295 12.16 -14.91 20.03
C ASP A 295 12.75 -16.32 20.24
N CYS A 296 14.09 -16.42 20.25
CA CYS A 296 14.74 -17.72 20.43
C CYS A 296 14.36 -18.36 21.78
N SER A 297 14.16 -17.56 22.83
CA SER A 297 13.85 -18.07 24.17
C SER A 297 12.47 -18.74 24.21
N LYS A 298 11.45 -18.10 23.63
CA LYS A 298 10.09 -18.63 23.51
C LYS A 298 10.04 -19.91 22.67
N VAL A 299 10.83 -19.99 21.60
CA VAL A 299 10.93 -21.20 20.78
C VAL A 299 11.47 -22.37 21.61
N HIS A 300 12.58 -22.17 22.33
CA HIS A 300 13.15 -23.22 23.19
C HIS A 300 12.20 -23.63 24.32
N GLU A 301 11.52 -22.67 24.95
CA GLU A 301 10.54 -22.94 26.00
C GLU A 301 9.38 -23.80 25.47
N ARG A 302 8.84 -23.47 24.30
CA ARG A 302 7.77 -24.26 23.67
C ARG A 302 8.23 -25.67 23.34
N PHE A 303 9.42 -25.85 22.80
CA PHE A 303 9.96 -27.19 22.54
C PHE A 303 10.13 -28.04 23.80
N ASN A 304 10.54 -27.42 24.91
CA ASN A 304 10.66 -28.12 26.19
C ASN A 304 9.29 -28.52 26.76
N LYS A 305 8.25 -27.71 26.53
CA LYS A 305 6.89 -27.94 27.04
C LYS A 305 6.05 -28.86 26.14
N GLN A 306 6.13 -28.67 24.83
CA GLN A 306 5.33 -29.36 23.82
C GLN A 306 6.16 -30.43 23.14
N LYS A 307 5.93 -31.70 23.53
CA LYS A 307 6.60 -32.86 22.93
C LYS A 307 6.04 -33.27 21.57
N LYS A 308 4.84 -32.79 21.20
CA LYS A 308 4.17 -33.10 19.93
C LYS A 308 4.54 -32.05 18.87
N GLN A 309 4.79 -32.51 17.64
CA GLN A 309 4.93 -31.66 16.46
C GLN A 309 3.58 -31.02 16.08
N GLY A 310 3.60 -29.92 15.34
CA GLY A 310 2.43 -29.33 14.70
C GLY A 310 2.13 -27.90 15.13
N TRP A 311 2.55 -27.50 16.34
CA TRP A 311 2.40 -26.12 16.82
C TRP A 311 3.18 -25.12 15.97
N GLN A 312 4.25 -25.56 15.31
CA GLN A 312 5.10 -24.70 14.48
C GLN A 312 4.34 -24.11 13.28
N SER A 313 3.32 -24.80 12.77
CA SER A 313 2.51 -24.32 11.65
C SER A 313 1.65 -23.12 11.99
N GLU A 314 1.35 -22.87 13.27
CA GLU A 314 0.71 -21.64 13.71
C GLU A 314 1.59 -20.42 13.37
N PHE A 315 2.91 -20.61 13.37
CA PHE A 315 3.91 -19.57 13.13
C PHE A 315 4.51 -19.63 11.73
N ALA A 316 3.92 -20.41 10.81
CA ALA A 316 4.33 -20.39 9.41
C ALA A 316 4.12 -19.00 8.79
N PHE A 317 5.02 -18.56 7.91
CA PHE A 317 4.99 -17.19 7.37
C PHE A 317 3.66 -16.86 6.67
N TYR A 318 3.05 -17.83 5.99
CA TYR A 318 1.76 -17.68 5.30
C TYR A 318 0.56 -17.68 6.24
N HIS A 319 0.75 -17.98 7.54
CA HIS A 319 -0.23 -17.79 8.61
C HIS A 319 0.02 -16.43 9.29
N ASN A 320 1.28 -16.12 9.60
CA ASN A 320 1.70 -14.85 10.21
C ASN A 320 1.27 -13.65 9.36
N VAL A 321 1.46 -13.70 8.03
CA VAL A 321 1.12 -12.57 7.14
C VAL A 321 -0.36 -12.19 7.19
N PHE A 322 -1.25 -13.13 7.51
CA PHE A 322 -2.69 -12.89 7.69
C PHE A 322 -3.09 -12.79 9.17
N ALA A 323 -2.11 -12.68 10.08
CA ALA A 323 -2.29 -12.35 11.48
C ALA A 323 -3.38 -13.15 12.21
N GLU A 324 -3.47 -14.46 11.92
CA GLU A 324 -4.50 -15.33 12.52
C GLU A 324 -4.38 -15.41 14.05
N ASN A 325 -3.15 -15.35 14.56
CA ASN A 325 -2.87 -15.49 15.99
C ASN A 325 -2.82 -14.15 16.75
N LEU A 326 -3.17 -13.03 16.12
CA LEU A 326 -3.19 -11.72 16.79
C LEU A 326 -4.58 -11.38 17.31
N GLN A 327 -4.62 -10.84 18.52
CA GLN A 327 -5.82 -10.23 19.09
C GLN A 327 -6.12 -8.89 18.42
N GLU A 328 -7.37 -8.43 18.45
CA GLU A 328 -7.75 -7.14 17.83
C GLU A 328 -6.96 -5.95 18.40
N SER A 329 -6.67 -5.94 19.70
CA SER A 329 -5.84 -4.91 20.35
C SER A 329 -4.39 -4.87 19.86
N GLN A 330 -3.86 -6.00 19.36
CA GLN A 330 -2.55 -6.06 18.72
C GLN A 330 -2.63 -5.59 17.27
N LEU A 331 -3.69 -5.95 16.55
CA LEU A 331 -3.94 -5.50 15.19
C LEU A 331 -4.15 -3.98 15.09
N ASP A 332 -4.72 -3.35 16.11
CA ASP A 332 -4.83 -1.88 16.19
C ASP A 332 -3.47 -1.19 16.15
N LYS A 333 -2.42 -1.83 16.64
CA LYS A 333 -1.05 -1.29 16.63
C LYS A 333 -0.34 -1.45 15.30
N VAL A 334 -0.83 -2.32 14.41
CA VAL A 334 -0.22 -2.60 13.10
C VAL A 334 -1.32 -2.65 12.02
N PRO A 335 -1.83 -1.48 11.59
CA PRO A 335 -2.95 -1.39 10.65
C PRO A 335 -2.73 -2.16 9.34
N LEU A 336 -1.48 -2.27 8.87
CA LEU A 336 -1.15 -3.01 7.67
C LEU A 336 -1.47 -4.52 7.77
N LEU A 337 -1.28 -5.15 8.93
CA LEU A 337 -1.68 -6.55 9.13
C LEU A 337 -3.20 -6.72 9.09
N ARG A 338 -3.94 -5.75 9.64
CA ARG A 338 -5.41 -5.71 9.50
C ARG A 338 -5.83 -5.58 8.04
N CYS A 339 -5.10 -4.80 7.23
CA CYS A 339 -5.33 -4.75 5.78
C CYS A 339 -5.09 -6.13 5.13
N PHE A 340 -3.98 -6.80 5.44
CA PHE A 340 -3.68 -8.13 4.88
C PHE A 340 -4.74 -9.19 5.23
N ARG A 341 -5.38 -9.12 6.41
CA ARG A 341 -6.53 -10.00 6.74
C ARG A 341 -7.69 -9.92 5.74
N LYS A 342 -7.88 -8.78 5.07
CA LYS A 342 -8.88 -8.62 4.01
C LYS A 342 -8.51 -9.38 2.73
N PHE A 343 -7.22 -9.69 2.56
CA PHE A 343 -6.65 -10.40 1.42
C PHE A 343 -6.36 -11.87 1.73
N ASP A 344 -6.93 -12.43 2.81
CA ASP A 344 -6.66 -13.82 3.19
C ASP A 344 -7.32 -14.80 2.21
N PRO A 345 -6.53 -15.56 1.42
CA PRO A 345 -7.06 -16.52 0.43
C PRO A 345 -7.81 -17.68 1.09
N SER A 346 -7.65 -17.92 2.40
CA SER A 346 -8.39 -18.98 3.09
C SER A 346 -9.92 -18.77 3.04
N ARG A 347 -10.36 -17.52 2.85
CA ARG A 347 -11.75 -17.09 2.80
C ARG A 347 -12.40 -17.26 1.43
N ILE A 348 -11.61 -17.52 0.39
CA ILE A 348 -12.07 -17.61 -0.99
C ILE A 348 -11.92 -19.05 -1.46
N ALA A 349 -13.05 -19.72 -1.67
CA ALA A 349 -13.06 -21.02 -2.31
C ALA A 349 -12.77 -20.88 -3.81
N ARG A 350 -11.93 -21.78 -4.32
CA ARG A 350 -11.61 -21.84 -5.75
C ARG A 350 -11.57 -23.28 -6.15
N ARG A 351 -12.54 -23.68 -6.98
CA ARG A 351 -12.68 -25.05 -7.43
C ARG A 351 -11.40 -25.59 -8.07
N GLU A 352 -10.72 -24.81 -8.92
CA GLU A 352 -9.48 -25.27 -9.57
C GLU A 352 -8.33 -25.56 -8.59
N VAL A 353 -8.36 -24.93 -7.40
CA VAL A 353 -7.35 -25.08 -6.35
C VAL A 353 -7.79 -26.19 -5.38
N ASP A 354 -9.05 -26.14 -4.94
CA ASP A 354 -9.61 -27.07 -3.97
C ASP A 354 -9.73 -28.50 -4.53
N ASP A 355 -10.22 -28.66 -5.78
CA ASP A 355 -10.35 -29.97 -6.41
C ASP A 355 -8.98 -30.66 -6.53
N ARG A 356 -7.88 -29.91 -6.66
CA ARG A 356 -6.52 -30.50 -6.68
C ARG A 356 -6.10 -31.04 -5.31
N PHE A 357 -6.44 -30.35 -4.22
CA PHE A 357 -6.18 -30.88 -2.88
C PHE A 357 -6.95 -32.18 -2.69
N ILE A 358 -8.23 -32.18 -3.08
CA ILE A 358 -9.13 -33.33 -2.95
C ILE A 358 -8.64 -34.53 -3.77
N LEU A 359 -8.25 -34.31 -5.03
CA LEU A 359 -7.79 -35.36 -5.95
C LEU A 359 -6.37 -35.87 -5.67
N GLY A 360 -5.61 -35.17 -4.83
CA GLY A 360 -4.26 -35.54 -4.44
C GLY A 360 -3.16 -34.92 -5.30
N PHE A 361 -2.02 -34.70 -4.65
CA PHE A 361 -0.79 -34.17 -5.24
C PHE A 361 0.32 -35.23 -5.23
N ASP A 362 1.26 -35.11 -6.17
CA ASP A 362 2.57 -35.77 -6.09
C ASP A 362 3.58 -34.77 -5.48
N ILE A 363 3.39 -34.41 -4.21
CA ILE A 363 4.23 -33.47 -3.47
C ILE A 363 4.78 -34.15 -2.21
N ASP A 364 6.03 -33.84 -1.86
CA ASP A 364 6.66 -34.29 -0.61
C ASP A 364 5.87 -33.83 0.62
N THR A 365 5.26 -34.80 1.32
CA THR A 365 4.43 -34.61 2.51
C THR A 365 5.23 -34.21 3.75
N LYS A 366 6.56 -34.26 3.73
CA LYS A 366 7.40 -34.19 4.93
C LYS A 366 7.72 -32.79 5.45
N GLN A 367 7.15 -31.73 4.87
CA GLN A 367 7.46 -30.36 5.28
C GLN A 367 6.79 -30.00 6.62
N SER A 368 7.58 -29.51 7.58
CA SER A 368 7.12 -29.30 8.96
C SER A 368 5.98 -28.30 9.10
N ASP A 369 5.86 -27.33 8.20
CA ASP A 369 4.80 -26.31 8.20
C ASP A 369 3.43 -26.87 7.78
N LEU A 370 3.38 -28.06 7.18
CA LEU A 370 2.12 -28.75 6.83
C LEU A 370 1.48 -29.46 8.03
N PHE A 371 2.23 -29.70 9.11
CA PHE A 371 1.72 -30.37 10.30
C PHE A 371 1.01 -29.37 11.22
N PHE A 372 -0.23 -29.65 11.61
CA PHE A 372 -1.03 -28.80 12.49
C PHE A 372 -1.69 -29.60 13.60
N ILE A 373 -2.10 -28.92 14.67
CA ILE A 373 -2.78 -29.53 15.81
C ILE A 373 -4.29 -29.34 15.67
N TYR A 374 -5.06 -30.42 15.80
CA TYR A 374 -6.51 -30.42 15.93
C TYR A 374 -6.91 -31.36 17.06
N LYS A 375 -7.70 -30.88 18.04
CA LYS A 375 -8.08 -31.64 19.24
C LYS A 375 -6.91 -32.42 19.88
N ASP A 376 -5.80 -31.72 20.10
CA ASP A 376 -4.54 -32.24 20.68
C ASP A 376 -3.77 -33.29 19.87
N ASP A 377 -4.23 -33.63 18.66
CA ASP A 377 -3.55 -34.54 17.75
C ASP A 377 -2.92 -33.83 16.55
N CYS A 378 -1.85 -34.42 16.04
CA CYS A 378 -1.03 -33.86 14.97
C CYS A 378 -1.46 -34.45 13.63
N TYR A 379 -1.84 -33.57 12.69
CA TYR A 379 -2.30 -33.95 11.36
C TYR A 379 -1.47 -33.26 10.29
N ASN A 380 -1.28 -33.93 9.15
CA ASN A 380 -0.67 -33.32 7.98
C ASN A 380 -1.76 -32.72 7.07
N ALA A 381 -1.69 -31.42 6.80
CA ALA A 381 -2.70 -30.71 6.00
C ALA A 381 -2.83 -31.27 4.58
N LEU A 382 -1.75 -31.78 3.98
CA LEU A 382 -1.83 -32.38 2.65
C LEU A 382 -2.59 -33.71 2.72
N GLU A 383 -2.21 -34.60 3.64
CA GLU A 383 -2.87 -35.91 3.82
C GLU A 383 -4.37 -35.75 4.16
N GLN A 384 -4.71 -34.81 5.05
CA GLN A 384 -6.12 -34.56 5.39
C GLN A 384 -6.88 -33.81 4.29
N GLY A 385 -6.17 -33.06 3.44
CA GLY A 385 -6.76 -32.40 2.28
C GLY A 385 -7.04 -33.36 1.12
N THR A 386 -6.32 -34.48 1.05
CA THR A 386 -6.47 -35.51 0.02
C THR A 386 -7.55 -36.54 0.36
N GLY A 387 -8.37 -36.92 -0.62
CA GLY A 387 -9.03 -38.23 -0.59
C GLY A 387 -10.40 -38.35 0.09
N LEU A 388 -11.15 -37.26 0.33
CA LEU A 388 -12.51 -37.37 0.86
C LEU A 388 -13.52 -36.49 0.11
N LEU A 389 -14.44 -37.14 -0.62
CA LEU A 389 -15.81 -36.62 -0.72
C LEU A 389 -16.39 -36.83 0.67
N VAL A 390 -16.58 -35.77 1.47
CA VAL A 390 -17.28 -35.85 2.76
C VAL A 390 -18.56 -36.62 2.53
N THR A 391 -18.59 -37.90 2.92
CA THR A 391 -19.80 -38.70 2.84
C THR A 391 -20.73 -38.07 3.85
N SER A 392 -21.78 -37.43 3.35
CA SER A 392 -22.68 -36.59 4.13
C SER A 392 -23.56 -37.48 5.03
N SER A 393 -22.98 -38.11 6.02
CA SER A 393 -23.71 -38.65 7.16
C SER A 393 -23.78 -37.52 8.18
N GLY A 394 -24.97 -36.97 8.41
CA GLY A 394 -25.25 -35.92 9.40
C GLY A 394 -25.04 -36.34 10.87
N SER A 395 -24.05 -37.20 11.12
CA SER A 395 -23.52 -37.60 12.42
C SER A 395 -22.48 -36.60 12.92
N GLU A 396 -22.30 -36.50 14.24
CA GLU A 396 -21.25 -35.67 14.87
C GLU A 396 -19.85 -35.96 14.30
N ALA A 397 -19.51 -37.24 14.07
CA ALA A 397 -18.24 -37.64 13.45
C ALA A 397 -18.00 -37.03 12.05
N GLY A 398 -19.06 -36.90 11.24
CA GLY A 398 -18.99 -36.27 9.91
C GLY A 398 -18.81 -34.75 9.98
N SER A 399 -19.30 -34.10 11.04
CA SER A 399 -19.05 -32.67 11.28
C SER A 399 -17.61 -32.42 11.70
N GLU A 400 -17.04 -33.29 12.54
CA GLU A 400 -15.66 -33.18 12.99
C GLU A 400 -14.66 -33.37 11.86
N GLU A 401 -14.90 -34.36 11.01
CA GLU A 401 -14.11 -34.61 9.80
C GLU A 401 -14.18 -33.41 8.83
N ALA A 402 -15.37 -32.82 8.65
CA ALA A 402 -15.55 -31.63 7.83
C ALA A 402 -14.77 -30.42 8.38
N ASP A 403 -14.76 -30.22 9.70
CA ASP A 403 -14.00 -29.15 10.35
C ASP A 403 -12.48 -29.34 10.20
N LEU A 404 -11.99 -30.56 10.40
CA LEU A 404 -10.58 -30.92 10.20
C LEU A 404 -10.15 -30.65 8.74
N MET A 405 -10.94 -31.11 7.77
CA MET A 405 -10.71 -30.89 6.35
C MET A 405 -10.73 -29.40 6.00
N LEU A 406 -11.66 -28.64 6.59
CA LEU A 406 -11.73 -27.19 6.37
C LEU A 406 -10.47 -26.47 6.89
N GLN A 407 -9.92 -26.88 8.04
CA GLN A 407 -8.66 -26.33 8.55
C GLN A 407 -7.49 -26.65 7.62
N ALA A 408 -7.42 -27.88 7.11
CA ALA A 408 -6.41 -28.30 6.13
C ALA A 408 -6.51 -27.47 4.84
N ILE A 409 -7.70 -27.37 4.23
CA ILE A 409 -7.94 -26.59 3.00
C ILE A 409 -7.57 -25.11 3.19
N LYS A 410 -7.93 -24.49 4.32
CA LYS A 410 -7.57 -23.09 4.61
C LYS A 410 -6.06 -22.86 4.57
N ARG A 411 -5.28 -23.79 5.15
CA ARG A 411 -3.81 -23.74 5.13
C ARG A 411 -3.28 -23.95 3.72
N LEU A 412 -3.80 -24.93 2.99
CA LEU A 412 -3.38 -25.23 1.62
C LEU A 412 -3.69 -24.08 0.65
N ARG A 413 -4.84 -23.39 0.79
CA ARG A 413 -5.17 -22.18 0.00
C ARG A 413 -4.18 -21.04 0.23
N ARG A 414 -3.80 -20.80 1.49
CA ARG A 414 -2.76 -19.80 1.82
C ARG A 414 -1.42 -20.18 1.23
N ARG A 415 -1.05 -21.44 1.34
CA ARG A 415 0.21 -21.91 0.79
C ARG A 415 0.23 -21.87 -0.74
N ASP A 416 -0.84 -22.28 -1.41
CA ASP A 416 -0.99 -22.16 -2.87
C ASP A 416 -0.97 -20.70 -3.34
N PHE A 417 -1.48 -19.75 -2.55
CA PHE A 417 -1.28 -18.34 -2.86
C PHE A 417 0.21 -18.04 -3.03
N PHE A 418 1.08 -18.42 -2.10
CA PHE A 418 2.52 -18.15 -2.17
C PHE A 418 3.26 -19.01 -3.18
N ASP A 419 2.94 -20.30 -3.27
CA ASP A 419 3.68 -21.27 -4.08
C ASP A 419 3.22 -21.26 -5.55
N LEU A 420 1.97 -20.86 -5.81
CA LEU A 420 1.28 -20.99 -7.10
C LEU A 420 1.52 -22.37 -7.70
N TRP A 421 1.20 -23.43 -6.94
CA TRP A 421 1.50 -24.83 -7.30
C TRP A 421 0.95 -25.23 -8.67
N THR A 422 -0.07 -24.53 -9.13
CA THR A 422 -0.74 -24.83 -10.39
C THR A 422 -0.01 -24.32 -11.63
N LEU A 423 1.02 -23.48 -11.49
CA LEU A 423 1.58 -22.71 -12.59
C LEU A 423 3.11 -22.61 -12.51
N GLU A 424 3.75 -23.05 -13.60
CA GLU A 424 5.19 -22.93 -13.82
C GLU A 424 5.51 -21.74 -14.73
N SER A 425 6.66 -21.12 -14.51
CA SER A 425 7.24 -20.12 -15.43
C SER A 425 6.32 -18.94 -15.79
N LEU A 426 5.68 -18.33 -14.78
CA LEU A 426 4.89 -17.11 -14.96
C LEU A 426 5.78 -15.85 -14.95
N SER A 427 5.40 -14.86 -15.76
CA SER A 427 5.93 -13.50 -15.58
C SER A 427 5.38 -12.86 -14.31
N GLU A 428 6.06 -11.84 -13.76
CA GLU A 428 5.65 -11.14 -12.54
C GLU A 428 4.20 -10.61 -12.62
N VAL A 429 3.81 -10.06 -13.77
CA VAL A 429 2.45 -9.57 -14.02
C VAL A 429 1.42 -10.70 -13.98
N GLN A 430 1.77 -11.88 -14.52
CA GLN A 430 0.90 -13.05 -14.47
C GLN A 430 0.79 -13.60 -13.03
N GLU A 431 1.89 -13.63 -12.27
CA GLU A 431 1.88 -14.01 -10.86
C GLU A 431 0.94 -13.09 -10.05
N LEU A 432 1.07 -11.77 -10.23
CA LEU A 432 0.21 -10.80 -9.56
C LEU A 432 -1.26 -11.04 -9.87
N LYS A 433 -1.60 -11.29 -11.15
CA LYS A 433 -2.98 -11.60 -11.58
C LYS A 433 -3.51 -12.87 -10.92
N GLU A 434 -2.70 -13.93 -10.88
CA GLU A 434 -3.12 -15.22 -10.32
C GLU A 434 -3.27 -15.20 -8.81
N ARG A 435 -2.46 -14.40 -8.12
CA ARG A 435 -2.59 -14.09 -6.70
C ARG A 435 -3.86 -13.29 -6.42
N ALA A 436 -4.13 -12.25 -7.20
CA ALA A 436 -5.32 -11.41 -7.05
C ALA A 436 -6.62 -12.22 -7.17
N LYS A 437 -6.68 -13.18 -8.09
CA LYS A 437 -7.82 -14.10 -8.22
C LYS A 437 -8.04 -14.95 -6.95
N ARG A 438 -6.97 -15.46 -6.33
CA ARG A 438 -7.03 -16.28 -5.11
C ARG A 438 -7.55 -15.55 -3.89
N ILE A 439 -7.49 -14.21 -3.91
CA ILE A 439 -7.99 -13.36 -2.82
C ILE A 439 -9.27 -12.59 -3.19
N GLY A 440 -9.87 -12.89 -4.35
CA GLY A 440 -11.16 -12.32 -4.76
C GLY A 440 -11.12 -10.91 -5.38
N TYR A 441 -9.95 -10.48 -5.88
CA TYR A 441 -9.73 -9.17 -6.54
C TYR A 441 -9.35 -9.36 -8.02
N SER A 442 -10.24 -9.95 -8.81
CA SER A 442 -9.98 -10.25 -10.24
C SER A 442 -9.69 -9.01 -11.08
N SER A 443 -10.10 -7.82 -10.64
CA SER A 443 -9.92 -6.57 -11.39
C SER A 443 -8.55 -5.93 -11.22
N LEU A 444 -7.72 -6.42 -10.30
CA LEU A 444 -6.39 -5.87 -10.04
C LEU A 444 -5.55 -5.76 -11.32
N ALA A 445 -5.56 -6.81 -12.15
CA ALA A 445 -4.76 -6.83 -13.38
C ALA A 445 -5.22 -5.78 -14.39
N ASP A 446 -6.51 -5.44 -14.41
CA ASP A 446 -7.05 -4.37 -15.27
C ASP A 446 -6.69 -2.99 -14.72
N MET A 447 -6.78 -2.80 -13.40
CA MET A 447 -6.37 -1.54 -12.75
C MET A 447 -4.86 -1.29 -12.94
N VAL A 448 -4.01 -2.28 -12.66
CA VAL A 448 -2.55 -2.15 -12.86
C VAL A 448 -2.22 -1.90 -14.34
N TRP A 449 -2.96 -2.51 -15.27
CA TRP A 449 -2.80 -2.21 -16.69
C TRP A 449 -3.18 -0.75 -17.00
N LEU A 450 -4.28 -0.22 -16.46
CA LEU A 450 -4.65 1.19 -16.66
C LEU A 450 -3.61 2.18 -16.12
N THR A 451 -2.94 1.84 -15.02
CA THR A 451 -1.91 2.71 -14.43
C THR A 451 -0.55 2.60 -15.12
N THR A 452 -0.27 1.49 -15.80
CA THR A 452 1.04 1.25 -16.46
C THR A 452 1.01 1.39 -17.98
N ARG A 453 -0.17 1.32 -18.62
CA ARG A 453 -0.32 1.37 -20.08
C ARG A 453 0.31 2.61 -20.71
N SER A 454 0.78 2.44 -21.95
CA SER A 454 1.06 3.55 -22.88
C SER A 454 -0.22 3.97 -23.64
N LYS A 455 -0.20 5.13 -24.31
CA LYS A 455 -1.39 5.73 -24.95
C LYS A 455 -2.01 4.88 -26.07
N ASP A 456 -1.25 3.95 -26.66
CA ASP A 456 -1.63 3.19 -27.86
C ASP A 456 -1.96 1.70 -27.62
N GLU A 457 -2.06 1.26 -26.36
CA GLU A 457 -2.24 -0.16 -26.03
C GLU A 457 -3.72 -0.61 -25.91
N ASP A 458 -4.02 -1.77 -26.51
CA ASP A 458 -5.21 -2.61 -26.34
C ASP A 458 -6.56 -1.87 -26.15
N LYS A 459 -7.05 -1.29 -27.26
CA LYS A 459 -8.34 -0.59 -27.32
C LYS A 459 -9.52 -1.47 -26.90
N GLN A 460 -9.49 -2.77 -27.23
CA GLN A 460 -10.58 -3.69 -26.89
C GLN A 460 -10.68 -3.88 -25.37
N ARG A 461 -9.55 -4.09 -24.70
CA ARG A 461 -9.51 -4.17 -23.23
C ARG A 461 -9.98 -2.88 -22.57
N LEU A 462 -9.59 -1.72 -23.10
CA LEU A 462 -10.08 -0.42 -22.59
C LEU A 462 -11.59 -0.29 -22.70
N VAL A 463 -12.18 -0.63 -23.85
CA VAL A 463 -13.63 -0.58 -24.07
C VAL A 463 -14.35 -1.51 -23.09
N ARG A 464 -13.85 -2.74 -22.92
CA ARG A 464 -14.41 -3.68 -21.93
C ARG A 464 -14.41 -3.08 -20.53
N ILE A 465 -13.27 -2.55 -20.08
CA ILE A 465 -13.15 -1.97 -18.74
C ILE A 465 -14.08 -0.75 -18.58
N LYS A 466 -14.18 0.12 -19.60
CA LYS A 466 -15.12 1.24 -19.58
C LYS A 466 -16.56 0.76 -19.41
N ASN A 467 -16.99 -0.23 -20.19
CA ASN A 467 -18.33 -0.78 -20.10
C ASN A 467 -18.63 -1.35 -18.71
N ASP A 468 -17.69 -2.11 -18.13
CA ASP A 468 -17.85 -2.67 -16.78
C ASP A 468 -18.02 -1.57 -15.71
N ILE A 469 -17.22 -0.50 -15.80
CA ILE A 469 -17.27 0.61 -14.86
C ILE A 469 -18.54 1.46 -15.05
N VAL A 470 -18.95 1.72 -16.29
CA VAL A 470 -20.20 2.42 -16.60
C VAL A 470 -21.42 1.63 -16.09
N ALA A 471 -21.43 0.31 -16.29
CA ALA A 471 -22.47 -0.57 -15.72
C ALA A 471 -22.50 -0.48 -14.19
N GLY A 472 -21.34 -0.42 -13.53
CA GLY A 472 -21.24 -0.17 -12.09
C GLY A 472 -21.83 1.16 -11.64
N LEU A 473 -21.54 2.25 -12.37
CA LEU A 473 -22.10 3.57 -12.10
C LEU A 473 -23.62 3.60 -12.29
N HIS A 474 -24.15 2.90 -13.29
CA HIS A 474 -25.60 2.73 -13.47
C HIS A 474 -26.23 1.97 -12.30
N ALA A 475 -25.63 0.84 -11.90
CA ALA A 475 -26.14 0.01 -10.81
C ALA A 475 -26.19 0.79 -9.46
N ILE A 476 -25.20 1.63 -9.19
CA ILE A 476 -25.17 2.47 -7.99
C ILE A 476 -26.34 3.49 -7.99
N GLN A 477 -26.60 4.11 -9.15
CA GLN A 477 -27.72 5.03 -9.36
C GLN A 477 -29.10 4.33 -9.35
N GLY A 478 -29.15 3.00 -9.26
CA GLY A 478 -30.41 2.25 -9.33
C GLY A 478 -30.96 2.12 -10.76
N LEU A 479 -30.11 2.36 -11.76
CA LEU A 479 -30.41 2.02 -13.15
C LEU A 479 -30.12 0.52 -13.35
N SER A 480 -30.98 -0.16 -14.09
CA SER A 480 -30.74 -1.54 -14.53
C SER A 480 -30.22 -1.53 -15.97
N PRO A 481 -28.92 -1.69 -16.24
CA PRO A 481 -28.47 -1.95 -17.60
C PRO A 481 -28.44 -3.46 -17.82
N TRP A 482 -29.26 -3.97 -18.73
CA TRP A 482 -29.18 -5.38 -19.14
C TRP A 482 -28.49 -5.60 -20.49
N ASN A 483 -28.03 -4.55 -21.19
CA ASN A 483 -27.14 -4.71 -22.34
C ASN A 483 -26.40 -3.43 -22.75
N GLU A 484 -25.14 -3.64 -23.18
CA GLU A 484 -24.19 -2.78 -23.91
C GLU A 484 -24.46 -1.27 -23.91
N LYS A 485 -23.80 -0.53 -23.00
CA LYS A 485 -23.69 0.92 -23.14
C LYS A 485 -22.27 1.41 -22.88
N THR A 486 -21.65 1.92 -23.94
CA THR A 486 -20.43 2.73 -23.89
C THR A 486 -20.70 4.13 -23.31
N ASN A 487 -21.96 4.57 -23.31
CA ASN A 487 -22.40 5.88 -22.83
C ASN A 487 -22.92 5.83 -21.38
N LEU A 488 -22.61 6.85 -20.60
CA LEU A 488 -23.03 6.99 -19.21
C LEU A 488 -24.31 7.82 -19.11
N LEU A 489 -25.41 7.17 -18.71
CA LEU A 489 -26.62 7.82 -18.23
C LEU A 489 -26.39 8.39 -16.82
N VAL A 490 -26.68 9.67 -16.66
CA VAL A 490 -26.57 10.37 -15.36
C VAL A 490 -27.96 10.72 -14.88
N THR A 491 -28.29 10.27 -13.67
CA THR A 491 -29.58 10.56 -13.03
C THR A 491 -29.56 11.92 -12.34
N HIS A 492 -30.71 12.57 -12.27
CA HIS A 492 -30.85 13.83 -11.55
C HIS A 492 -30.51 13.61 -10.05
N PRO A 493 -29.69 14.47 -9.41
CA PRO A 493 -29.17 14.26 -8.06
C PRO A 493 -30.24 13.98 -6.99
N ALA A 494 -31.40 14.63 -7.11
CA ALA A 494 -32.54 14.43 -6.20
C ALA A 494 -33.14 13.01 -6.26
N PHE A 495 -32.92 12.28 -7.36
CA PHE A 495 -33.48 10.94 -7.59
C PHE A 495 -32.44 9.83 -7.44
N ALA A 496 -31.15 10.15 -7.50
CA ALA A 496 -30.04 9.18 -7.45
C ALA A 496 -29.94 8.36 -6.13
N ARG A 497 -30.66 8.76 -5.07
CA ARG A 497 -30.67 8.08 -3.76
C ARG A 497 -31.92 7.23 -3.50
N LEU A 498 -32.95 7.37 -4.31
CA LEU A 498 -34.24 6.76 -4.06
C LEU A 498 -34.31 5.43 -4.84
N GLN A 499 -34.52 4.31 -4.14
CA GLN A 499 -34.90 3.03 -4.78
C GLN A 499 -36.30 3.16 -5.37
N ARG A 500 -36.44 3.94 -6.43
CA ARG A 500 -37.69 4.08 -7.16
C ARG A 500 -37.59 3.24 -8.42
N LYS A 501 -38.73 2.68 -8.83
CA LYS A 501 -38.89 2.04 -10.15
C LYS A 501 -38.75 3.04 -11.32
N VAL A 502 -38.49 4.31 -11.02
CA VAL A 502 -38.48 5.41 -11.98
C VAL A 502 -37.29 6.29 -11.65
N ASN A 503 -36.38 6.43 -12.61
CA ASN A 503 -35.20 7.29 -12.53
C ASN A 503 -35.35 8.43 -13.54
N LEU A 504 -35.10 9.66 -13.09
CA LEU A 504 -35.01 10.82 -13.97
C LEU A 504 -33.59 10.93 -14.50
N ILE A 505 -33.41 10.90 -15.82
CA ILE A 505 -32.11 11.04 -16.47
C ILE A 505 -31.90 12.52 -16.79
N ASN A 506 -30.80 13.07 -16.26
CA ASN A 506 -30.35 14.44 -16.51
C ASN A 506 -29.69 14.59 -17.88
N GLY A 507 -29.06 13.51 -18.36
CA GLY A 507 -28.50 13.45 -19.69
C GLY A 507 -27.58 12.26 -19.87
N THR A 508 -26.95 12.22 -21.04
CA THR A 508 -26.09 11.12 -21.47
C THR A 508 -24.70 11.63 -21.79
N VAL A 509 -23.68 11.07 -21.15
CA VAL A 509 -22.28 11.32 -21.48
C VAL A 509 -21.80 10.28 -22.47
N THR A 510 -21.24 10.73 -23.59
CA THR A 510 -20.70 9.88 -24.64
C THR A 510 -19.36 9.26 -24.26
N ALA A 511 -19.06 8.08 -24.81
CA ALA A 511 -17.90 7.27 -24.45
C ALA A 511 -16.52 7.95 -24.61
N ASP A 512 -16.42 8.92 -25.52
CA ASP A 512 -15.22 9.73 -25.79
C ASP A 512 -14.89 10.71 -24.65
N LYS A 513 -15.91 11.12 -23.90
CA LYS A 513 -15.78 11.99 -22.73
C LYS A 513 -15.51 11.24 -21.44
N ILE A 514 -15.52 9.91 -21.48
CA ILE A 514 -15.19 9.03 -20.37
C ILE A 514 -13.74 8.55 -20.55
N LYS A 515 -12.84 9.02 -19.69
CA LYS A 515 -11.40 8.75 -19.78
C LYS A 515 -10.87 8.13 -18.50
N PHE A 516 -9.94 7.19 -18.63
CA PHE A 516 -9.12 6.73 -17.51
C PHE A 516 -7.75 7.36 -17.64
N LEU A 517 -7.35 8.10 -16.62
CA LEU A 517 -6.10 8.82 -16.55
C LEU A 517 -5.26 8.27 -15.40
N LYS A 518 -3.94 8.38 -15.55
CA LYS A 518 -3.03 8.22 -14.42
C LYS A 518 -3.12 9.46 -13.53
N ARG A 519 -2.78 9.34 -12.24
CA ARG A 519 -2.76 10.50 -11.35
C ARG A 519 -1.71 11.51 -11.81
N CYS A 520 -0.54 11.06 -12.26
CA CYS A 520 0.48 11.95 -12.83
C CYS A 520 -0.02 12.72 -14.07
N GLU A 521 -0.74 12.06 -14.98
CA GLU A 521 -1.31 12.70 -16.18
C GLU A 521 -2.33 13.79 -15.83
N VAL A 522 -3.07 13.62 -14.72
CA VAL A 522 -4.00 14.64 -14.22
C VAL A 522 -3.23 15.87 -13.72
N TRP A 523 -2.16 15.64 -12.97
CA TRP A 523 -1.27 16.71 -12.50
C TRP A 523 -0.64 17.46 -13.67
N GLU A 524 -0.11 16.75 -14.67
CA GLU A 524 0.46 17.35 -15.89
C GLU A 524 -0.53 18.24 -16.66
N ARG A 525 -1.82 17.87 -16.71
CA ARG A 525 -2.82 18.70 -17.40
C ARG A 525 -3.09 20.01 -16.69
N LYS A 526 -2.98 20.04 -15.35
CA LYS A 526 -3.08 21.27 -14.57
C LYS A 526 -1.85 22.18 -14.77
N LEU A 527 -0.70 21.64 -15.21
CA LEU A 527 0.51 22.41 -15.53
C LEU A 527 0.43 23.17 -16.85
N ALA A 528 -0.22 22.57 -17.86
CA ALA A 528 -0.26 23.10 -19.22
C ALA A 528 -0.89 24.50 -19.33
N SER A 529 -1.52 24.99 -18.26
CA SER A 529 -2.10 26.32 -18.20
C SER A 529 -1.18 27.45 -17.77
N ASP A 530 0.02 27.27 -17.16
CA ASP A 530 0.96 28.40 -16.90
C ASP A 530 2.34 28.09 -16.25
N ARG A 531 2.78 26.83 -16.06
CA ARG A 531 4.01 26.56 -15.24
C ARG A 531 4.95 25.49 -15.85
N LEU A 532 5.67 25.85 -16.91
CA LEU A 532 6.81 25.08 -17.43
C LEU A 532 7.95 25.06 -16.39
N GLY A 533 8.37 23.88 -15.93
CA GLY A 533 9.56 23.69 -15.08
C GLY A 533 9.35 23.12 -13.67
N LEU A 534 8.12 22.78 -13.28
CA LEU A 534 7.84 22.20 -11.95
C LEU A 534 8.25 20.72 -11.86
N ILE A 535 8.75 20.32 -10.68
CA ILE A 535 9.19 18.95 -10.38
C ILE A 535 7.97 18.16 -9.86
N GLY A 536 7.70 16.98 -10.43
CA GLY A 536 6.59 16.12 -10.01
C GLY A 536 6.91 15.30 -8.77
N VAL A 537 5.89 14.75 -8.11
CA VAL A 537 6.08 13.79 -7.00
C VAL A 537 6.90 12.58 -7.44
N ASP A 538 6.66 12.06 -8.65
CA ASP A 538 7.37 10.91 -9.24
C ASP A 538 8.86 11.19 -9.54
N ASP A 539 9.28 12.46 -9.50
CA ASP A 539 10.69 12.89 -9.55
C ASP A 539 11.36 12.97 -8.17
N THR A 540 10.60 12.95 -7.08
CA THR A 540 11.15 13.16 -5.73
C THR A 540 11.09 11.95 -4.83
N VAL A 541 10.16 11.02 -5.04
CA VAL A 541 9.99 9.83 -4.19
C VAL A 541 9.79 8.60 -5.07
N ASP A 542 10.12 7.42 -4.56
CA ASP A 542 9.81 6.19 -5.29
C ASP A 542 8.28 6.05 -5.34
N TYR A 543 7.73 6.17 -6.56
CA TYR A 543 6.31 6.39 -6.76
C TYR A 543 5.66 5.22 -7.49
N ILE A 544 4.45 4.89 -7.08
CA ILE A 544 3.52 4.08 -7.88
C ILE A 544 2.19 4.80 -8.00
N GLU A 545 1.53 4.56 -9.13
CA GLU A 545 0.13 4.92 -9.33
C GLU A 545 -0.77 4.04 -8.44
N ARG A 546 -1.17 4.58 -7.29
CA ARG A 546 -2.04 3.89 -6.31
C ARG A 546 -3.51 3.86 -6.72
N GLU A 547 -3.90 4.70 -7.66
CA GLU A 547 -5.26 4.86 -8.12
C GLU A 547 -5.31 5.18 -9.62
N VAL A 548 -6.44 4.85 -10.24
CA VAL A 548 -6.78 5.31 -11.58
C VAL A 548 -7.77 6.46 -11.44
N VAL A 549 -7.62 7.53 -12.21
CA VAL A 549 -8.60 8.62 -12.22
C VAL A 549 -9.60 8.40 -13.33
N LEU A 550 -10.86 8.17 -12.98
CA LEU A 550 -11.95 8.24 -13.93
C LEU A 550 -12.33 9.71 -14.15
N SER A 551 -12.16 10.19 -15.37
CA SER A 551 -12.55 11.53 -15.79
C SER A 551 -13.81 11.47 -16.67
N VAL A 552 -14.85 12.21 -16.31
CA VAL A 552 -16.12 12.30 -17.05
C VAL A 552 -16.50 13.77 -17.12
N GLU A 553 -16.59 14.34 -18.33
CA GLU A 553 -16.85 15.79 -18.51
C GLU A 553 -15.90 16.67 -17.65
N ASP A 554 -14.62 16.28 -17.60
CA ASP A 554 -13.56 16.91 -16.80
C ASP A 554 -13.80 16.91 -15.27
N GLU A 555 -14.83 16.22 -14.77
CA GLU A 555 -14.90 15.86 -13.36
C GLU A 555 -14.05 14.61 -13.09
N GLU A 556 -13.42 14.57 -11.92
CA GLU A 556 -12.51 13.49 -11.54
C GLU A 556 -13.09 12.65 -10.41
N LEU A 557 -13.06 11.33 -10.61
CA LEU A 557 -13.27 10.34 -9.57
C LEU A 557 -12.01 9.48 -9.45
N PRO A 558 -11.20 9.68 -8.40
CA PRO A 558 -10.14 8.74 -8.08
C PRO A 558 -10.72 7.34 -7.83
N LEU A 559 -10.04 6.28 -8.26
CA LEU A 559 -10.42 4.89 -8.05
C LEU A 559 -9.21 4.11 -7.54
N ASN A 560 -9.17 3.86 -6.23
CA ASN A 560 -8.28 2.84 -5.66
C ASN A 560 -8.83 1.44 -5.97
N LEU A 561 -8.09 0.39 -5.64
CA LEU A 561 -8.44 -1.00 -5.93
C LEU A 561 -9.80 -1.39 -5.35
N GLU A 562 -10.10 -0.95 -4.12
CA GLU A 562 -11.37 -1.24 -3.45
C GLU A 562 -12.56 -0.66 -4.25
N ARG A 563 -12.50 0.63 -4.59
CA ARG A 563 -13.57 1.30 -5.36
C ARG A 563 -13.69 0.76 -6.78
N PHE A 564 -12.56 0.46 -7.42
CA PHE A 564 -12.54 -0.10 -8.77
C PHE A 564 -13.18 -1.50 -8.82
N GLU A 565 -12.80 -2.38 -7.89
CA GLU A 565 -13.38 -3.71 -7.75
C GLU A 565 -14.87 -3.64 -7.39
N TYR A 566 -15.25 -2.72 -6.49
CA TYR A 566 -16.65 -2.50 -6.12
C TYR A 566 -17.51 -2.09 -7.31
N LEU A 567 -17.06 -1.13 -8.13
CA LEU A 567 -17.79 -0.69 -9.32
C LEU A 567 -18.01 -1.85 -10.30
N ARG A 568 -16.98 -2.67 -10.57
CA ARG A 568 -17.13 -3.81 -11.46
C ARG A 568 -18.09 -4.87 -10.90
N LYS A 569 -17.98 -5.19 -9.61
CA LYS A 569 -18.92 -6.11 -8.93
C LYS A 569 -20.36 -5.58 -8.95
N ALA A 570 -20.55 -4.28 -8.74
CA ALA A 570 -21.85 -3.64 -8.84
C ALA A 570 -22.44 -3.76 -10.26
N GLY A 571 -21.62 -3.60 -11.29
CA GLY A 571 -22.02 -3.80 -12.69
C GLY A 571 -22.46 -5.23 -13.01
N LEU A 572 -21.92 -6.22 -12.29
CA LEU A 572 -22.34 -7.63 -12.36
C LEU A 572 -23.55 -7.97 -11.48
N GLY A 573 -24.16 -6.97 -10.81
CA GLY A 573 -25.32 -7.15 -9.95
C GLY A 573 -25.01 -7.37 -8.45
N TYR A 574 -23.74 -7.39 -8.05
CA TYR A 574 -23.34 -7.56 -6.65
C TYR A 574 -23.28 -6.21 -5.93
N LEU A 575 -24.40 -5.78 -5.34
CA LEU A 575 -24.52 -4.50 -4.62
C LEU A 575 -24.57 -4.70 -3.10
N SER A 576 -23.44 -4.55 -2.41
CA SER A 576 -23.40 -4.49 -0.94
C SER A 576 -23.41 -3.05 -0.45
N ARG A 577 -24.60 -2.46 -0.27
CA ARG A 577 -24.72 -1.02 0.07
C ARG A 577 -24.27 -0.67 1.49
N VAL A 578 -24.37 -1.61 2.45
CA VAL A 578 -24.01 -1.36 3.86
C VAL A 578 -22.50 -1.26 4.04
N PHE A 579 -21.74 -2.10 3.35
CA PHE A 579 -20.28 -2.14 3.50
C PHE A 579 -19.58 -0.96 2.82
N PHE A 580 -20.11 -0.49 1.68
CA PHE A 580 -19.48 0.54 0.84
C PHE A 580 -20.17 1.92 0.91
N GLN A 581 -20.83 2.25 2.02
CA GLN A 581 -21.61 3.51 2.13
C GLN A 581 -20.80 4.77 1.81
N THR A 582 -19.58 4.86 2.31
CA THR A 582 -18.70 6.02 2.10
C THR A 582 -18.32 6.16 0.62
N ASP A 583 -17.97 5.05 -0.04
CA ASP A 583 -17.61 5.06 -1.46
C ASP A 583 -18.82 5.35 -2.35
N ILE A 584 -19.98 4.77 -2.03
CA ILE A 584 -21.24 5.10 -2.71
C ILE A 584 -21.52 6.60 -2.63
N ARG A 585 -21.38 7.22 -1.45
CA ARG A 585 -21.57 8.67 -1.30
C ARG A 585 -20.60 9.47 -2.16
N ARG A 586 -19.32 9.09 -2.21
CA ARG A 586 -18.32 9.73 -3.08
C ARG A 586 -18.68 9.63 -4.55
N ILE A 587 -19.09 8.43 -5.00
CA ILE A 587 -19.50 8.17 -6.38
C ILE A 587 -20.76 8.98 -6.73
N LEU A 588 -21.77 9.01 -5.86
CA LEU A 588 -22.99 9.79 -6.08
C LEU A 588 -22.71 11.30 -6.10
N ASN A 589 -21.83 11.80 -5.23
CA ASN A 589 -21.42 13.21 -5.26
C ASN A 589 -20.68 13.56 -6.56
N PHE A 590 -19.82 12.67 -7.05
CA PHE A 590 -19.17 12.81 -8.35
C PHE A 590 -20.20 12.87 -9.49
N LEU A 591 -21.14 11.92 -9.53
CA LEU A 591 -22.20 11.90 -10.55
C LEU A 591 -23.09 13.15 -10.48
N ALA A 592 -23.34 13.70 -9.29
CA ALA A 592 -24.08 14.94 -9.14
C ALA A 592 -23.34 16.15 -9.75
N LYS A 593 -22.01 16.24 -9.61
CA LYS A 593 -21.22 17.28 -10.27
C LYS A 593 -21.24 17.14 -11.79
N VAL A 594 -21.14 15.90 -12.29
CA VAL A 594 -21.30 15.61 -13.72
C VAL A 594 -22.68 16.04 -14.21
N ALA A 595 -23.73 15.76 -13.43
CA ALA A 595 -25.11 16.13 -13.76
C ALA A 595 -25.28 17.65 -13.95
N VAL A 596 -24.70 18.46 -13.06
CA VAL A 596 -24.70 19.93 -13.15
C VAL A 596 -23.98 20.43 -14.41
N LYS A 597 -22.85 19.81 -14.77
CA LYS A 597 -22.13 20.18 -16.01
C LYS A 597 -22.90 19.84 -17.27
N ILE A 598 -23.70 18.78 -17.25
CA ILE A 598 -24.58 18.42 -18.37
C ILE A 598 -25.69 19.45 -18.53
N GLU A 599 -26.37 19.82 -17.43
CA GLU A 599 -27.43 20.86 -17.45
C GLU A 599 -26.92 22.19 -18.00
N GLN A 600 -25.71 22.61 -17.63
CA GLN A 600 -25.11 23.85 -18.14
C GLN A 600 -24.83 23.84 -19.65
N LYS A 601 -24.77 22.66 -20.29
CA LYS A 601 -24.50 22.50 -21.73
C LYS A 601 -25.75 22.22 -22.54
N ASP A 602 -26.84 21.78 -21.90
CA ASP A 602 -28.05 21.30 -22.56
C ASP A 602 -29.20 22.28 -22.30
N ASP A 603 -29.44 23.20 -23.25
CA ASP A 603 -30.59 24.13 -23.25
C ASP A 603 -31.92 23.43 -23.61
N SER A 604 -31.92 22.10 -23.79
CA SER A 604 -33.11 21.37 -24.22
C SER A 604 -34.03 21.02 -23.05
N ASN A 605 -35.31 21.39 -23.16
CA ASN A 605 -36.39 21.08 -22.21
C ASN A 605 -36.84 19.59 -22.24
N ASN A 606 -35.91 18.67 -22.49
CA ASN A 606 -36.21 17.24 -22.63
C ASN A 606 -35.99 16.51 -21.31
N ILE A 607 -37.05 15.90 -20.79
CA ILE A 607 -37.01 15.05 -19.60
C ILE A 607 -37.00 13.58 -20.03
N ILE A 608 -35.94 12.87 -19.69
CA ILE A 608 -35.87 11.43 -19.94
C ILE A 608 -36.20 10.68 -18.65
N ILE A 609 -37.20 9.80 -18.71
CA ILE A 609 -37.63 8.95 -17.60
C ILE A 609 -37.27 7.51 -17.90
N SER A 610 -36.46 6.87 -17.05
CA SER A 610 -36.09 5.47 -17.18
C SER A 610 -36.80 4.61 -16.13
N THR A 611 -37.51 3.59 -16.60
CA THR A 611 -38.06 2.50 -15.77
C THR A 611 -37.27 1.21 -16.03
N PRO A 612 -37.41 0.15 -15.21
CA PRO A 612 -36.80 -1.15 -15.48
C PRO A 612 -37.15 -1.74 -16.85
N GLU A 613 -38.32 -1.41 -17.40
CA GLU A 613 -38.86 -2.02 -18.62
C GLU A 613 -38.69 -1.13 -19.86
N LYS A 614 -38.78 0.21 -19.71
CA LYS A 614 -38.76 1.17 -20.82
C LYS A 614 -38.16 2.52 -20.44
N GLN A 615 -37.65 3.23 -21.44
CA GLN A 615 -37.27 4.64 -21.36
C GLN A 615 -38.31 5.50 -22.09
N TYR A 616 -38.71 6.61 -21.47
CA TYR A 616 -39.63 7.61 -22.01
C TYR A 616 -38.86 8.92 -22.18
N GLN A 617 -39.09 9.63 -23.28
CA GLN A 617 -38.58 10.97 -23.49
C GLN A 617 -39.78 11.90 -23.60
N LEU A 618 -39.80 12.93 -22.75
CA LEU A 618 -40.84 13.94 -22.69
C LEU A 618 -40.21 15.27 -23.12
N ALA A 619 -40.85 15.98 -24.06
CA ALA A 619 -40.43 17.32 -24.43
C ALA A 619 -41.36 18.34 -23.77
N ILE A 620 -40.80 19.35 -23.09
CA ILE A 620 -41.59 20.47 -22.56
C ILE A 620 -41.52 21.64 -23.54
N SER A 621 -42.56 21.76 -24.37
CA SER A 621 -42.76 22.92 -25.25
C SER A 621 -43.89 23.78 -24.70
N GLU A 622 -43.65 25.07 -24.48
CA GLU A 622 -44.68 26.06 -24.08
C GLU A 622 -45.51 25.67 -22.83
N GLY A 623 -44.92 24.92 -21.89
CA GLY A 623 -45.61 24.49 -20.67
C GLY A 623 -46.52 23.27 -20.83
N LEU A 624 -46.53 22.63 -22.01
CA LEU A 624 -47.19 21.36 -22.26
C LEU A 624 -46.16 20.23 -22.34
N ILE A 625 -46.46 19.11 -21.68
CA ILE A 625 -45.67 17.88 -21.74
C ILE A 625 -46.14 17.09 -22.96
N GLN A 626 -45.27 16.92 -23.96
CA GLN A 626 -45.52 16.11 -25.17
C GLN A 626 -44.86 14.74 -25.10
#